data_AF-A0A2W5VXF4-F1
#
_entry.id   AF-A0A2W5VXF4-F1
#
_cell.length_a   1.000
_cell.length_b   1.000
_cell.length_c   1.000
_cell.angle_alpha   90.00
_cell.angle_beta   90.00
_cell.angle_gamma   90.00
#
_symmetry.space_group_name_H-M   'P 1'
#
loop_
_entity.id
_entity.type
_entity.pdbx_description
1 polymer ?
#
loop_
_entity_poly.entity_id
_entity_poly.type
_entity_poly.pdbx_seq_one_letter_code
_entity_poly.pdbx_strand_id
1 'polypeptide(L)'
;MKPFGWLLCGVLLGVTVSCGSATPKCDAVSCPFGCCDASGTCQMGNAIGACGTAGKTCMSCGFAQTCQLGVCAQQSSNTGGGSATGGGSATGGGSATDGGSTSDGGTTTDGGSGLDFSSELKIFNYMHTRTFVMQGADIPPFPNGVNEDTNFGSASQCFAYVEIFSGDVGRFDVTQQLGEIENAPGVGETGTCNHAVTTSTVSYTTNSVQLSNISGNGACFDVTMAFNGYSQEGRGSISPDGLTLTLELYFGGQASNHRCANGAVGSGGVVINGSVFNGNARQTYRY
;
A
#
# COMPACT_ATOMS: atom_id res chain seq x y z
N MET A 1 -65.30 -43.77 35.76
CA MET A 1 -65.08 -44.41 34.45
C MET A 1 -65.03 -43.32 33.38
N LYS A 2 -64.00 -43.29 32.53
CA LYS A 2 -63.85 -42.41 31.35
C LYS A 2 -65.12 -42.50 30.45
N PRO A 3 -65.45 -41.54 29.53
CA PRO A 3 -64.47 -40.99 28.59
C PRO A 3 -64.76 -39.66 27.84
N PHE A 4 -63.82 -39.35 26.93
CA PHE A 4 -63.95 -38.63 25.64
C PHE A 4 -63.88 -37.09 25.63
N GLY A 5 -62.79 -36.60 25.02
CA GLY A 5 -62.61 -35.22 24.58
C GLY A 5 -61.52 -35.16 23.51
N TRP A 6 -61.91 -35.44 22.27
CA TRP A 6 -61.15 -35.14 21.06
C TRP A 6 -60.95 -33.62 20.95
N LEU A 7 -59.72 -33.15 20.70
CA LEU A 7 -59.52 -31.85 20.06
C LEU A 7 -58.38 -31.96 19.03
N LEU A 8 -58.81 -31.96 17.78
CA LEU A 8 -58.04 -31.77 16.55
C LEU A 8 -58.27 -30.30 16.15
N CYS A 9 -57.25 -29.44 16.23
CA CYS A 9 -57.14 -28.13 15.57
C CYS A 9 -55.83 -27.47 16.02
N GLY A 10 -54.90 -27.00 15.20
CA GLY A 10 -54.72 -26.98 13.77
C GLY A 10 -53.27 -26.58 13.52
N VAL A 11 -52.62 -27.20 12.55
CA VAL A 11 -51.26 -26.85 12.12
C VAL A 11 -51.34 -25.51 11.38
N LEU A 12 -50.98 -24.43 12.05
CA LEU A 12 -50.74 -23.12 11.46
C LEU A 12 -49.37 -23.13 10.78
N LEU A 13 -49.36 -23.41 9.46
CA LEU A 13 -48.25 -23.06 8.59
C LEU A 13 -48.14 -21.53 8.53
N GLY A 14 -47.23 -20.97 9.34
CA GLY A 14 -46.80 -19.59 9.24
C GLY A 14 -45.86 -19.42 8.05
N VAL A 15 -46.38 -18.93 6.94
CA VAL A 15 -45.56 -18.36 5.85
C VAL A 15 -45.06 -17.01 6.36
N THR A 16 -43.84 -16.98 6.88
CA THR A 16 -43.15 -15.72 7.19
C THR A 16 -42.72 -15.08 5.89
N VAL A 17 -43.48 -14.07 5.46
CA VAL A 17 -43.01 -13.07 4.49
C VAL A 17 -41.80 -12.39 5.12
N SER A 18 -40.61 -12.84 4.71
CA SER A 18 -39.36 -12.14 4.95
C SER A 18 -39.42 -10.85 4.14
N CYS A 19 -39.75 -9.73 4.79
CA CYS A 19 -39.42 -8.41 4.25
C CYS A 19 -37.90 -8.39 4.12
N GLY A 20 -37.40 -8.56 2.89
CA GLY A 20 -35.98 -8.45 2.60
C GLY A 20 -35.47 -7.14 3.19
N SER A 21 -34.53 -7.25 4.13
CA SER A 21 -33.81 -6.11 4.69
C SER A 21 -33.42 -5.22 3.53
N ALA A 22 -33.94 -3.98 3.52
CA ALA A 22 -33.60 -3.01 2.49
C ALA A 22 -32.08 -2.99 2.38
N THR A 23 -31.56 -3.39 1.22
CA THR A 23 -30.13 -3.38 0.94
C THR A 23 -29.61 -2.01 1.36
N PRO A 24 -28.61 -1.94 2.27
CA PRO A 24 -28.11 -0.66 2.75
C PRO A 24 -27.74 0.17 1.52
N LYS A 25 -28.44 1.31 1.35
CA LYS A 25 -28.21 2.18 0.21
C LYS A 25 -26.77 2.65 0.30
N CYS A 26 -25.99 2.38 -0.75
CA CYS A 26 -24.68 2.99 -0.87
C CYS A 26 -24.82 4.51 -0.85
N ASP A 27 -24.13 5.16 0.08
CA ASP A 27 -24.09 6.60 0.27
C ASP A 27 -22.67 7.07 0.65
N ALA A 28 -22.51 8.36 0.94
CA ALA A 28 -21.23 8.95 1.31
C ALA A 28 -20.66 8.43 2.64
N VAL A 29 -21.48 7.82 3.49
CA VAL A 29 -21.07 7.24 4.78
C VAL A 29 -20.62 5.80 4.60
N SER A 30 -21.34 5.00 3.81
CA SER A 30 -20.98 3.61 3.51
C SER A 30 -19.90 3.49 2.43
N CYS A 31 -19.72 4.51 1.61
CA CYS A 31 -18.79 4.54 0.48
C CYS A 31 -17.99 5.86 0.41
N PRO A 32 -17.31 6.28 1.49
CA PRO A 32 -16.66 7.59 1.57
C PRO A 32 -15.53 7.75 0.53
N PHE A 33 -14.90 6.64 0.16
CA PHE A 33 -13.76 6.62 -0.77
C PHE A 33 -14.12 6.17 -2.18
N GLY A 34 -15.36 5.75 -2.40
CA GLY A 34 -15.79 5.11 -3.65
C GLY A 34 -17.04 5.72 -4.25
N CYS A 35 -17.64 5.02 -5.21
CA CYS A 35 -18.88 5.40 -5.86
C CYS A 35 -19.90 4.25 -5.79
N CYS A 36 -21.18 4.57 -5.92
CA CYS A 36 -22.26 3.61 -5.89
C CYS A 36 -22.63 3.18 -7.31
N ASP A 37 -22.61 1.88 -7.58
CA ASP A 37 -23.11 1.35 -8.85
C ASP A 37 -24.65 1.29 -8.89
N ALA A 38 -25.20 0.86 -10.03
CA ALA A 38 -26.64 0.74 -10.25
C ALA A 38 -27.32 -0.30 -9.33
N SER A 39 -26.56 -1.24 -8.75
CA SER A 39 -27.07 -2.21 -7.77
C SER A 39 -27.07 -1.68 -6.34
N GLY A 40 -26.53 -0.48 -6.11
CA GLY A 40 -26.35 0.11 -4.79
C GLY A 40 -25.13 -0.46 -4.05
N THR A 41 -24.17 -1.05 -4.76
CA THR A 41 -22.92 -1.57 -4.19
C THR A 41 -21.83 -0.49 -4.27
N CYS A 42 -21.06 -0.34 -3.20
CA CYS A 42 -19.90 0.55 -3.17
C CYS A 42 -18.77 -0.04 -4.02
N GLN A 43 -18.46 0.63 -5.11
CA GLN A 43 -17.29 0.37 -5.95
C GLN A 43 -16.15 1.29 -5.51
N MET A 44 -14.92 0.83 -5.72
CA MET A 44 -13.71 1.57 -5.32
C MET A 44 -13.54 2.93 -6.03
N GLY A 45 -14.35 3.22 -7.06
CA GLY A 45 -14.43 4.57 -7.63
C GLY A 45 -13.28 4.95 -8.57
N ASN A 46 -12.51 3.96 -9.01
CA ASN A 46 -11.25 4.11 -9.77
C ASN A 46 -11.23 3.29 -11.07
N ALA A 47 -12.30 2.54 -11.37
CA ALA A 47 -12.39 1.78 -12.61
C ALA A 47 -12.89 2.68 -13.74
N ILE A 48 -12.42 2.44 -14.97
CA ILE A 48 -12.91 3.16 -16.15
C ILE A 48 -14.44 3.04 -16.28
N GLY A 49 -15.03 1.90 -15.91
CA GLY A 49 -16.49 1.70 -15.89
C GLY A 49 -17.19 2.05 -14.58
N ALA A 50 -16.45 2.44 -13.54
CA ALA A 50 -17.00 2.78 -12.23
C ALA A 50 -16.13 3.82 -11.52
N CYS A 51 -16.06 5.01 -12.11
CA CYS A 51 -15.29 6.15 -11.62
C CYS A 51 -16.15 7.04 -10.71
N GLY A 52 -15.63 7.47 -9.58
CA GLY A 52 -16.34 8.37 -8.66
C GLY A 52 -15.79 8.32 -7.25
N THR A 53 -16.29 9.19 -6.37
CA THR A 53 -15.86 9.27 -4.96
C THR A 53 -17.01 9.82 -4.11
N ALA A 54 -16.91 9.68 -2.79
CA ALA A 54 -17.85 10.18 -1.79
C ALA A 54 -19.29 9.64 -1.97
N GLY A 55 -19.43 8.36 -2.31
CA GLY A 55 -20.71 7.67 -2.41
C GLY A 55 -21.64 8.22 -3.49
N LYS A 56 -21.10 8.94 -4.48
CA LYS A 56 -21.85 9.37 -5.66
C LYS A 56 -22.05 8.22 -6.62
N THR A 57 -22.98 8.34 -7.58
CA THR A 57 -23.16 7.33 -8.63
C THR A 57 -21.89 7.19 -9.47
N CYS A 58 -21.46 5.95 -9.68
CA CYS A 58 -20.33 5.64 -10.54
C CYS A 58 -20.60 6.09 -11.98
N MET A 59 -19.59 6.70 -12.60
CA MET A 59 -19.61 7.08 -14.01
C MET A 59 -18.59 6.28 -14.83
N SER A 60 -18.86 6.08 -16.12
CA SER A 60 -17.89 5.51 -17.03
C SER A 60 -17.06 6.60 -17.70
N CYS A 61 -15.75 6.50 -17.62
CA CYS A 61 -14.83 7.38 -18.33
C CYS A 61 -14.84 7.11 -19.83
N GLY A 62 -14.74 8.17 -20.62
CA GLY A 62 -14.73 8.11 -22.07
C GLY A 62 -13.42 7.54 -22.64
N PHE A 63 -13.37 7.42 -23.96
CA PHE A 63 -12.17 6.97 -24.66
C PHE A 63 -10.96 7.88 -24.34
N ALA A 64 -9.80 7.27 -24.09
CA ALA A 64 -8.55 7.92 -23.66
C ALA A 64 -8.61 8.66 -22.30
N GLN A 65 -9.63 8.39 -21.49
CA GLN A 65 -9.69 8.86 -20.10
C GLN A 65 -9.35 7.74 -19.13
N THR A 66 -8.64 8.09 -18.06
CA THR A 66 -8.45 7.24 -16.89
C THR A 66 -9.26 7.80 -15.73
N CYS A 67 -9.72 6.94 -14.83
CA CYS A 67 -10.33 7.40 -13.60
C CYS A 67 -9.22 7.73 -12.60
N GLN A 68 -8.99 9.02 -12.36
CA GLN A 68 -7.97 9.51 -11.45
C GLN A 68 -8.65 10.26 -10.31
N LEU A 69 -8.47 9.79 -9.07
CA LEU A 69 -9.06 10.41 -7.86
C LEU A 69 -10.60 10.55 -7.94
N GLY A 70 -11.29 9.57 -8.53
CA GLY A 70 -12.75 9.59 -8.68
C GLY A 70 -13.27 10.57 -9.74
N VAL A 71 -12.40 11.08 -10.62
CA VAL A 71 -12.79 11.88 -11.78
C VAL A 71 -12.16 11.32 -13.07
N CYS A 72 -12.92 11.38 -14.16
CA CYS A 72 -12.42 10.97 -15.47
C CYS A 72 -11.49 12.05 -16.05
N ALA A 73 -10.18 11.79 -16.00
CA ALA A 73 -9.15 12.68 -16.53
C ALA A 73 -8.60 12.14 -17.85
N GLN A 74 -8.28 13.02 -18.80
CA GLN A 74 -7.57 12.62 -20.02
C GLN A 74 -6.19 12.11 -19.64
N GLN A 75 -5.79 10.96 -20.20
CA GLN A 75 -4.42 10.47 -20.05
C GLN A 75 -3.52 11.50 -20.72
N SER A 76 -2.88 12.38 -19.93
CA SER A 76 -1.88 13.30 -20.47
C SER A 76 -0.82 12.43 -21.12
N SER A 77 -0.78 12.50 -22.45
CA SER A 77 0.26 11.87 -23.24
C SER A 77 1.57 12.48 -22.75
N ASN A 78 2.29 11.77 -21.89
CA ASN A 78 3.66 12.12 -21.54
C ASN A 78 4.53 11.83 -22.77
N THR A 79 4.35 12.63 -23.82
CA THR A 79 5.34 12.83 -24.87
C THR A 79 6.47 13.60 -24.21
N GLY A 80 7.53 12.88 -23.83
CA GLY A 80 8.79 13.48 -23.38
C GLY A 80 9.30 14.47 -24.43
N GLY A 81 9.60 15.69 -24.02
CA GLY A 81 10.07 16.74 -24.90
C GLY A 81 10.98 17.76 -24.19
N GLY A 82 12.29 17.64 -24.46
CA GLY A 82 13.33 18.69 -24.46
C GLY A 82 13.67 19.37 -23.13
N SER A 83 14.88 19.85 -22.84
CA SER A 83 16.03 20.13 -23.70
C SER A 83 17.32 20.12 -22.88
N ALA A 84 18.38 19.50 -23.40
CA ALA A 84 19.74 19.69 -22.92
C ALA A 84 20.33 20.94 -23.58
N THR A 85 20.60 21.99 -22.80
CA THR A 85 21.47 23.09 -23.21
C THR A 85 22.81 22.93 -22.51
N GLY A 86 23.82 22.52 -23.28
CA GLY A 86 25.22 22.62 -22.90
C GLY A 86 25.73 24.06 -23.06
N GLY A 87 26.75 24.41 -22.29
CA GLY A 87 27.51 25.65 -22.47
C GLY A 87 28.16 26.12 -21.18
N GLY A 88 29.49 25.96 -21.07
CA GLY A 88 30.25 26.53 -19.95
C GLY A 88 31.72 26.07 -19.97
N SER A 89 32.51 26.65 -20.86
CA SER A 89 33.98 26.57 -20.85
C SER A 89 34.56 27.18 -19.57
N ALA A 90 35.52 26.50 -18.93
CA ALA A 90 36.47 27.13 -18.04
C ALA A 90 37.88 26.68 -18.43
N THR A 91 38.62 27.61 -19.01
CA THR A 91 40.05 27.53 -19.32
C THR A 91 40.85 27.97 -18.09
N GLY A 92 41.91 27.22 -17.77
CA GLY A 92 42.93 27.59 -16.77
C GLY A 92 43.35 26.34 -15.97
N GLY A 93 44.54 25.76 -16.10
CA GLY A 93 45.83 26.34 -16.43
C GLY A 93 46.68 26.38 -15.14
N GLY A 94 47.34 25.27 -14.81
CA GLY A 94 48.20 25.17 -13.64
C GLY A 94 48.95 23.85 -13.61
N SER A 95 50.15 23.84 -14.20
CA SER A 95 51.12 22.76 -14.12
C SER A 95 51.66 22.63 -12.70
N ALA A 96 51.63 21.41 -12.16
CA ALA A 96 52.57 20.97 -11.13
C ALA A 96 53.07 19.58 -11.53
N THR A 97 54.24 19.58 -12.14
CA THR A 97 55.17 18.46 -12.16
C THR A 97 55.51 18.12 -10.71
N ASP A 98 55.29 16.88 -10.30
CA ASP A 98 56.21 16.16 -9.42
C ASP A 98 55.93 14.65 -9.55
N GLY A 99 56.97 13.94 -9.98
CA GLY A 99 56.99 12.48 -10.06
C GLY A 99 57.26 11.88 -8.68
N GLY A 100 56.72 10.70 -8.46
CA GLY A 100 56.95 9.92 -7.26
C GLY A 100 56.25 8.58 -7.33
N SER A 101 56.89 7.62 -8.00
CA SER A 101 56.55 6.21 -7.94
C SER A 101 56.75 5.68 -6.52
N THR A 102 55.66 5.25 -5.89
CA THR A 102 55.65 4.22 -4.85
C THR A 102 54.57 3.19 -5.22
N SER A 103 55.03 2.06 -5.78
CA SER A 103 54.30 0.82 -5.62
C SER A 103 54.37 0.44 -4.14
N ASP A 104 53.26 0.61 -3.44
CA ASP A 104 52.99 -0.16 -2.22
C ASP A 104 51.51 -0.54 -2.24
N GLY A 105 51.29 -1.86 -2.15
CA GLY A 105 49.98 -2.47 -2.06
C GLY A 105 49.29 -2.03 -0.76
N GLY A 106 48.30 -1.15 -0.90
CA GLY A 106 47.30 -0.91 0.12
C GLY A 106 46.16 -1.89 -0.02
N THR A 107 46.31 -3.07 0.57
CA THR A 107 45.17 -3.84 1.06
C THR A 107 44.42 -2.95 2.05
N THR A 108 43.28 -2.40 1.65
CA THR A 108 42.24 -2.01 2.61
C THR A 108 41.61 -3.30 3.12
N THR A 109 42.29 -3.96 4.06
CA THR A 109 41.65 -4.90 4.96
C THR A 109 41.21 -4.10 6.18
N ASP A 110 40.03 -3.52 6.07
CA ASP A 110 39.02 -3.41 7.12
C ASP A 110 37.70 -3.66 6.37
N GLY A 111 37.18 -4.88 6.31
CA GLY A 111 36.49 -5.46 7.46
C GLY A 111 34.96 -5.25 7.44
N GLY A 112 34.40 -4.73 6.34
CA GLY A 112 32.96 -4.78 6.08
C GLY A 112 32.67 -4.57 4.61
N SER A 113 32.42 -5.65 3.86
CA SER A 113 31.80 -5.58 2.53
C SER A 113 30.35 -5.10 2.71
N GLY A 114 30.18 -3.81 3.02
CA GLY A 114 28.89 -3.20 3.26
C GLY A 114 28.04 -3.27 2.00
N LEU A 115 26.79 -3.67 2.15
CA LEU A 115 25.83 -3.64 1.05
C LEU A 115 25.63 -2.18 0.61
N ASP A 116 25.57 -1.97 -0.69
CA ASP A 116 25.41 -0.66 -1.30
C ASP A 116 23.97 -0.47 -1.76
N PHE A 117 23.27 0.46 -1.13
CA PHE A 117 21.89 0.84 -1.39
C PHE A 117 21.79 2.31 -1.82
N SER A 118 22.86 2.88 -2.36
CA SER A 118 22.92 4.31 -2.71
C SER A 118 22.08 4.73 -3.92
N SER A 119 21.49 3.77 -4.66
CA SER A 119 20.63 4.07 -5.81
C SER A 119 19.50 3.06 -5.98
N GLU A 120 18.47 3.45 -6.74
CA GLU A 120 17.27 2.65 -6.97
C GLU A 120 17.62 1.29 -7.59
N LEU A 121 18.45 1.31 -8.63
CA LEU A 121 18.90 0.09 -9.30
C LEU A 121 19.68 -0.83 -8.35
N LYS A 122 20.49 -0.28 -7.44
CA LYS A 122 21.23 -1.10 -6.46
C LYS A 122 20.30 -1.73 -5.44
N ILE A 123 19.30 -0.98 -4.95
CA ILE A 123 18.26 -1.51 -4.07
C ILE A 123 17.47 -2.61 -4.79
N PHE A 124 16.99 -2.38 -6.01
CA PHE A 124 16.23 -3.41 -6.74
C PHE A 124 17.08 -4.63 -7.09
N ASN A 125 18.34 -4.45 -7.50
CA ASN A 125 19.23 -5.59 -7.73
C ASN A 125 19.48 -6.38 -6.46
N TYR A 126 19.52 -5.72 -5.29
CA TYR A 126 19.56 -6.41 -4.01
C TYR A 126 18.24 -7.14 -3.74
N MET A 127 17.09 -6.51 -3.93
CA MET A 127 15.81 -7.17 -3.66
C MET A 127 15.47 -8.28 -4.65
N HIS A 128 16.05 -8.26 -5.85
CA HIS A 128 15.76 -9.22 -6.90
C HIS A 128 16.03 -10.66 -6.44
N THR A 129 15.05 -11.54 -6.67
CA THR A 129 15.02 -12.95 -6.20
C THR A 129 15.02 -13.13 -4.68
N ARG A 130 14.90 -12.06 -3.89
CA ARG A 130 14.75 -12.11 -2.43
C ARG A 130 13.29 -11.98 -2.02
N THR A 131 12.98 -12.59 -0.89
CA THR A 131 11.64 -12.60 -0.28
C THR A 131 11.72 -11.93 1.07
N PHE A 132 10.88 -10.92 1.29
CA PHE A 132 10.79 -10.17 2.53
C PHE A 132 9.43 -10.40 3.18
N VAL A 133 9.43 -10.77 4.45
CA VAL A 133 8.23 -11.22 5.18
C VAL A 133 7.92 -10.29 6.35
N MET A 134 6.68 -9.87 6.46
CA MET A 134 6.12 -9.17 7.61
C MET A 134 5.10 -10.08 8.31
N GLN A 135 5.28 -10.30 9.61
CA GLN A 135 4.40 -11.13 10.43
C GLN A 135 4.50 -10.77 11.91
N GLY A 136 3.49 -11.12 12.71
CA GLY A 136 3.49 -10.88 14.16
C GLY A 136 3.75 -9.41 14.50
N ALA A 137 4.71 -9.14 15.39
CA ALA A 137 5.04 -7.79 15.87
C ALA A 137 5.64 -6.86 14.80
N ASP A 138 6.03 -7.40 13.64
CA ASP A 138 6.49 -6.59 12.51
C ASP A 138 5.32 -5.96 11.72
N ILE A 139 4.08 -6.42 11.95
CA ILE A 139 2.84 -5.83 11.45
C ILE A 139 2.44 -4.69 12.40
N PRO A 140 2.32 -3.44 11.92
CA PRO A 140 1.93 -2.33 12.76
C PRO A 140 0.40 -2.25 12.90
N PRO A 141 -0.15 -1.53 13.90
CA PRO A 141 -1.60 -1.40 14.09
C PRO A 141 -2.32 -0.52 13.07
N PHE A 142 -1.58 0.28 12.29
CA PHE A 142 -2.14 1.14 11.25
C PHE A 142 -1.42 0.96 9.92
N PRO A 143 -1.36 -0.27 9.37
CA PRO A 143 -0.72 -0.50 8.08
C PRO A 143 -1.43 0.34 7.00
N ASN A 144 -0.66 0.93 6.09
CA ASN A 144 -1.16 1.88 5.10
C ASN A 144 -1.89 3.11 5.68
N GLY A 145 -1.68 3.42 6.96
CA GLY A 145 -2.33 4.52 7.69
C GLY A 145 -3.77 4.25 8.12
N VAL A 146 -4.23 3.00 8.05
CA VAL A 146 -5.62 2.59 8.34
C VAL A 146 -5.62 1.62 9.51
N ASN A 147 -6.56 1.78 10.46
CA ASN A 147 -6.67 0.90 11.62
C ASN A 147 -6.96 -0.54 11.17
N GLU A 148 -6.07 -1.48 11.53
CA GLU A 148 -6.20 -2.89 11.19
C GLU A 148 -7.44 -3.57 11.81
N ASP A 149 -7.93 -3.05 12.93
CA ASP A 149 -9.10 -3.56 13.63
C ASP A 149 -10.42 -3.21 12.92
N THR A 150 -10.38 -2.39 11.87
CA THR A 150 -11.59 -1.98 11.15
C THR A 150 -11.87 -2.92 9.97
N ASN A 151 -13.07 -3.48 9.94
CA ASN A 151 -13.48 -4.39 8.89
C ASN A 151 -13.82 -3.61 7.61
N PHE A 152 -13.00 -3.78 6.57
CA PHE A 152 -13.24 -3.28 5.22
C PHE A 152 -13.54 -4.41 4.22
N GLY A 153 -14.03 -5.55 4.72
CA GLY A 153 -14.23 -6.77 3.94
C GLY A 153 -12.91 -7.32 3.43
N SER A 154 -12.82 -7.62 2.14
CA SER A 154 -11.60 -8.09 1.48
C SER A 154 -10.48 -7.04 1.40
N ALA A 155 -10.78 -5.77 1.69
CA ALA A 155 -9.81 -4.68 1.75
C ALA A 155 -9.32 -4.39 3.17
N SER A 156 -9.72 -5.21 4.15
CA SER A 156 -9.25 -5.06 5.53
C SER A 156 -7.74 -5.16 5.61
N GLN A 157 -7.15 -4.38 6.52
CA GLN A 157 -5.70 -4.38 6.72
C GLN A 157 -5.26 -5.23 7.92
N CYS A 158 -6.16 -6.03 8.47
CA CYS A 158 -5.83 -7.07 9.43
C CYS A 158 -5.03 -8.16 8.70
N PHE A 159 -3.70 -8.06 8.74
CA PHE A 159 -2.82 -9.01 8.08
C PHE A 159 -2.36 -10.07 9.08
N ALA A 160 -2.36 -11.35 8.73
CA ALA A 160 -1.65 -12.38 9.49
C ALA A 160 -0.18 -12.50 9.03
N TYR A 161 0.03 -12.32 7.73
CA TYR A 161 1.31 -12.49 7.05
C TYR A 161 1.31 -11.69 5.76
N VAL A 162 2.44 -11.05 5.43
CA VAL A 162 2.65 -10.41 4.13
C VAL A 162 4.04 -10.75 3.63
N GLU A 163 4.11 -11.16 2.37
CA GLU A 163 5.33 -11.46 1.66
C GLU A 163 5.48 -10.51 0.47
N ILE A 164 6.68 -9.96 0.33
CA ILE A 164 7.11 -9.19 -0.83
C ILE A 164 8.24 -9.97 -1.51
N PHE A 165 7.99 -10.39 -2.74
CA PHE A 165 8.98 -11.00 -3.61
C PHE A 165 9.28 -10.08 -4.79
N SER A 166 10.56 -9.84 -5.10
CA SER A 166 10.94 -9.07 -6.30
C SER A 166 11.44 -10.02 -7.39
N GLY A 167 10.51 -10.59 -8.14
CA GLY A 167 10.81 -11.45 -9.29
C GLY A 167 11.43 -10.69 -10.45
N ASP A 168 10.97 -9.46 -10.70
CA ASP A 168 11.49 -8.56 -11.73
C ASP A 168 11.97 -7.25 -11.09
N VAL A 169 13.05 -6.68 -11.64
CA VAL A 169 13.54 -5.36 -11.21
C VAL A 169 12.44 -4.31 -11.39
N GLY A 170 12.17 -3.55 -10.33
CA GLY A 170 11.13 -2.50 -10.34
C GLY A 170 9.70 -3.02 -10.19
N ARG A 171 9.51 -4.30 -9.85
CA ARG A 171 8.20 -4.88 -9.52
C ARG A 171 8.30 -5.75 -8.27
N PHE A 172 7.23 -5.71 -7.51
CA PHE A 172 6.95 -6.60 -6.38
C PHE A 172 5.72 -7.45 -6.65
N ASP A 173 5.86 -8.74 -6.38
CA ASP A 173 4.78 -9.68 -6.15
C ASP A 173 4.51 -9.71 -4.64
N VAL A 174 3.30 -9.34 -4.26
CA VAL A 174 2.87 -9.24 -2.87
C VAL A 174 1.86 -10.34 -2.60
N THR A 175 2.16 -11.22 -1.64
CA THR A 175 1.19 -12.20 -1.14
C THR A 175 0.84 -11.85 0.29
N GLN A 176 -0.44 -11.64 0.55
CA GLN A 176 -0.95 -11.31 1.87
C GLN A 176 -1.94 -12.37 2.33
N GLN A 177 -1.86 -12.72 3.60
CA GLN A 177 -2.85 -13.52 4.30
C GLN A 177 -3.60 -12.59 5.25
N LEU A 178 -4.91 -12.52 5.11
CA LEU A 178 -5.75 -11.72 6.01
C LEU A 178 -5.97 -12.48 7.32
N GLY A 179 -5.89 -11.75 8.41
CA GLY A 179 -6.29 -12.17 9.74
C GLY A 179 -7.82 -12.29 9.87
N GLU A 180 -8.28 -12.71 11.03
CA GLU A 180 -9.70 -12.61 11.41
C GLU A 180 -9.94 -11.32 12.18
N ILE A 181 -10.99 -10.56 11.87
CA ILE A 181 -11.41 -9.42 12.70
C ILE A 181 -12.54 -9.87 13.61
N GLU A 182 -12.22 -10.09 14.87
CA GLU A 182 -13.17 -10.55 15.88
C GLU A 182 -14.11 -9.40 16.28
N ASN A 183 -15.38 -9.72 16.54
CA ASN A 183 -16.40 -8.77 17.02
C ASN A 183 -16.75 -7.62 16.05
N ALA A 184 -16.44 -7.74 14.76
CA ALA A 184 -16.83 -6.79 13.71
C ALA A 184 -17.41 -7.53 12.49
N PRO A 185 -18.62 -8.12 12.58
CA PRO A 185 -19.23 -8.86 11.46
C PRO A 185 -19.55 -8.01 10.23
N GLY A 186 -19.72 -6.69 10.38
CA GLY A 186 -20.09 -5.77 9.31
C GLY A 186 -18.93 -4.91 8.79
N VAL A 187 -19.02 -4.48 7.53
CA VAL A 187 -18.10 -3.48 6.96
C VAL A 187 -18.27 -2.14 7.69
N GLY A 188 -17.14 -1.53 8.08
CA GLY A 188 -17.06 -0.29 8.84
C GLY A 188 -17.07 -0.47 10.35
N GLU A 189 -17.31 -1.69 10.85
CA GLU A 189 -17.24 -1.99 12.28
C GLU A 189 -15.79 -2.15 12.74
N THR A 190 -15.51 -1.77 13.98
CA THR A 190 -14.19 -1.94 14.62
C THR A 190 -14.26 -3.10 15.60
N GLY A 191 -13.31 -4.01 15.46
CA GLY A 191 -13.18 -5.22 16.27
C GLY A 191 -11.77 -5.34 16.85
N THR A 192 -11.25 -6.57 16.84
CA THR A 192 -9.85 -6.85 17.16
C THR A 192 -9.26 -7.73 16.05
N CYS A 193 -8.16 -7.31 15.46
CA CYS A 193 -7.43 -8.12 14.50
C CYS A 193 -6.73 -9.30 15.21
N ASN A 194 -7.09 -10.51 14.80
CA ASN A 194 -6.44 -11.74 15.20
C ASN A 194 -5.50 -12.22 14.10
N HIS A 195 -4.22 -11.89 14.28
CA HIS A 195 -3.13 -12.29 13.37
C HIS A 195 -2.83 -13.79 13.37
N ALA A 196 -3.31 -14.54 14.36
CA ALA A 196 -3.05 -15.98 14.48
C ALA A 196 -3.98 -16.84 13.62
N VAL A 197 -5.07 -16.26 13.11
CA VAL A 197 -6.07 -16.96 12.28
C VAL A 197 -6.02 -16.38 10.87
N THR A 198 -5.78 -17.24 9.88
CA THR A 198 -5.82 -16.84 8.47
C THR A 198 -7.21 -17.10 7.89
N THR A 199 -7.86 -16.05 7.39
CA THR A 199 -9.20 -16.14 6.78
C THR A 199 -9.15 -16.25 5.27
N SER A 200 -8.15 -15.65 4.63
CA SER A 200 -7.98 -15.68 3.18
C SER A 200 -6.56 -15.33 2.76
N THR A 201 -6.18 -15.73 1.56
CA THR A 201 -4.90 -15.36 0.93
C THR A 201 -5.22 -14.59 -0.36
N VAL A 202 -4.57 -13.45 -0.54
CA VAL A 202 -4.67 -12.65 -1.77
C VAL A 202 -3.28 -12.29 -2.26
N SER A 203 -3.07 -12.36 -3.56
CA SER A 203 -1.80 -11.99 -4.19
C SER A 203 -2.02 -10.90 -5.23
N TYR A 204 -1.09 -9.94 -5.28
CA TYR A 204 -1.10 -8.83 -6.22
C TYR A 204 0.30 -8.63 -6.77
N THR A 205 0.41 -8.34 -8.06
CA THR A 205 1.65 -7.86 -8.65
C THR A 205 1.53 -6.36 -8.87
N THR A 206 2.52 -5.61 -8.42
CA THR A 206 2.65 -4.19 -8.74
C THR A 206 2.82 -4.00 -10.25
N ASN A 207 2.25 -2.92 -10.78
CA ASN A 207 2.51 -2.45 -12.14
C ASN A 207 3.89 -1.79 -12.22
N SER A 208 4.27 -1.06 -11.17
CA SER A 208 5.58 -0.43 -11.04
C SER A 208 5.89 -0.12 -9.58
N VAL A 209 7.16 -0.22 -9.21
CA VAL A 209 7.73 0.32 -7.99
C VAL A 209 8.77 1.36 -8.37
N GLN A 210 8.69 2.54 -7.76
CA GLN A 210 9.66 3.62 -7.95
C GLN A 210 10.29 3.98 -6.61
N LEU A 211 11.62 4.03 -6.59
CA LEU A 211 12.40 4.49 -5.45
C LEU A 211 13.15 5.77 -5.81
N SER A 212 12.97 6.82 -5.02
CA SER A 212 13.62 8.12 -5.28
C SER A 212 14.15 8.74 -3.99
N ASN A 213 14.90 9.85 -4.12
CA ASN A 213 15.42 10.61 -2.98
C ASN A 213 16.18 9.74 -1.95
N ILE A 214 16.95 8.79 -2.46
CA ILE A 214 17.69 7.81 -1.65
C ILE A 214 18.82 8.53 -0.91
N SER A 215 18.89 8.30 0.40
CA SER A 215 19.85 8.95 1.30
C SER A 215 20.41 7.97 2.31
N GLY A 216 21.60 8.27 2.83
CA GLY A 216 22.26 7.48 3.88
C GLY A 216 22.45 6.01 3.52
N ASN A 217 22.74 5.69 2.26
CA ASN A 217 22.90 4.32 1.75
C ASN A 217 21.69 3.43 2.10
N GLY A 218 20.48 3.85 1.70
CA GLY A 218 19.25 3.12 1.97
C GLY A 218 18.63 3.38 3.34
N ALA A 219 19.23 4.25 4.17
CA ALA A 219 18.64 4.66 5.45
C ALA A 219 17.30 5.39 5.30
N CYS A 220 17.08 6.06 4.16
CA CYS A 220 15.76 6.55 3.76
C CYS A 220 15.66 6.65 2.24
N PHE A 221 14.55 6.22 1.67
CA PHE A 221 14.15 6.47 0.28
C PHE A 221 12.65 6.71 0.17
N ASP A 222 12.22 7.52 -0.78
CA ASP A 222 10.81 7.66 -1.13
C ASP A 222 10.39 6.45 -1.95
N VAL A 223 9.23 5.88 -1.64
CA VAL A 223 8.68 4.72 -2.35
C VAL A 223 7.30 5.05 -2.91
N THR A 224 7.07 4.70 -4.17
CA THR A 224 5.75 4.75 -4.80
C THR A 224 5.49 3.44 -5.51
N MET A 225 4.42 2.75 -5.12
CA MET A 225 4.00 1.46 -5.67
C MET A 225 2.65 1.63 -6.35
N ALA A 226 2.59 1.30 -7.63
CA ALA A 226 1.34 1.29 -8.38
C ALA A 226 0.82 -0.14 -8.48
N PHE A 227 -0.44 -0.33 -8.12
CA PHE A 227 -1.20 -1.57 -8.32
C PHE A 227 -2.30 -1.33 -9.35
N ASN A 228 -3.07 -2.36 -9.67
CA ASN A 228 -4.25 -2.17 -10.50
C ASN A 228 -5.35 -1.47 -9.69
N GLY A 229 -5.68 -0.24 -10.05
CA GLY A 229 -6.74 0.56 -9.43
C GLY A 229 -6.29 1.45 -8.26
N TYR A 230 -5.20 1.14 -7.56
CA TYR A 230 -4.72 1.95 -6.44
C TYR A 230 -3.20 2.08 -6.45
N SER A 231 -2.70 3.04 -5.68
CA SER A 231 -1.27 3.16 -5.40
C SER A 231 -1.04 3.27 -3.90
N GLN A 232 0.17 2.93 -3.50
CA GLN A 232 0.69 3.19 -2.17
C GLN A 232 1.92 4.06 -2.31
N GLU A 233 2.09 4.98 -1.38
CA GLU A 233 3.22 5.88 -1.35
C GLU A 233 3.70 6.13 0.07
N GLY A 234 4.96 6.49 0.21
CA GLY A 234 5.58 6.52 1.50
C GLY A 234 7.07 6.78 1.44
N ARG A 235 7.72 6.31 2.49
CA ARG A 235 9.16 6.23 2.64
C ARG A 235 9.54 4.85 3.14
N GLY A 236 10.74 4.41 2.79
CA GLY A 236 11.28 3.15 3.24
C GLY A 236 12.73 3.27 3.65
N SER A 237 13.23 2.22 4.28
CA SER A 237 14.63 2.06 4.64
C SER A 237 15.03 0.59 4.54
N ILE A 238 16.31 0.33 4.28
CA ILE A 238 16.92 -0.99 4.35
C ILE A 238 18.05 -0.92 5.37
N SER A 239 18.09 -1.89 6.29
CA SER A 239 19.17 -1.98 7.28
C SER A 239 20.53 -2.19 6.60
N PRO A 240 21.64 -1.78 7.22
CA PRO A 240 22.97 -1.93 6.62
C PRO A 240 23.36 -3.37 6.26
N ASP A 241 22.81 -4.37 6.96
CA ASP A 241 22.97 -5.80 6.68
C ASP A 241 21.99 -6.33 5.60
N GLY A 242 21.05 -5.49 5.15
CA GLY A 242 20.04 -5.79 4.15
C GLY A 242 18.96 -6.79 4.58
N LEU A 243 18.98 -7.21 5.85
CA LEU A 243 18.05 -8.22 6.38
C LEU A 243 16.69 -7.65 6.76
N THR A 244 16.60 -6.32 6.92
CA THR A 244 15.38 -5.64 7.33
C THR A 244 15.03 -4.55 6.33
N LEU A 245 13.90 -4.73 5.65
CA LEU A 245 13.24 -3.69 4.86
C LEU A 245 12.13 -3.09 5.72
N THR A 246 12.12 -1.78 5.91
CA THR A 246 11.05 -1.10 6.61
C THR A 246 10.33 -0.17 5.64
N LEU A 247 9.01 -0.30 5.52
CA LEU A 247 8.19 0.57 4.68
C LEU A 247 7.16 1.27 5.57
N GLU A 248 7.06 2.59 5.44
CA GLU A 248 5.96 3.37 6.02
C GLU A 248 5.13 3.90 4.87
N LEU A 249 3.98 3.28 4.66
CA LEU A 249 3.17 3.42 3.46
C LEU A 249 1.80 3.98 3.81
N TYR A 250 1.20 4.62 2.81
CA TYR A 250 -0.14 5.19 2.83
C TYR A 250 -0.77 5.01 1.46
N PHE A 251 -2.09 5.02 1.37
CA PHE A 251 -2.77 5.05 0.07
C PHE A 251 -2.48 6.35 -0.68
N GLY A 252 -2.19 6.21 -1.98
CA GLY A 252 -1.78 7.31 -2.85
C GLY A 252 -2.77 8.47 -2.89
N GLY A 253 -2.25 9.69 -2.77
CA GLY A 253 -3.03 10.93 -2.81
C GLY A 253 -3.81 11.24 -1.53
N GLN A 254 -3.70 10.40 -0.49
CA GLN A 254 -4.39 10.62 0.79
C GLN A 254 -3.47 11.20 1.87
N ALA A 255 -2.16 10.93 1.79
CA ALA A 255 -1.20 11.35 2.80
C ALA A 255 -0.32 12.51 2.31
N SER A 256 0.17 13.31 3.24
CA SER A 256 1.25 14.28 3.03
C SER A 256 2.24 14.19 4.20
N ASN A 257 3.42 14.80 4.04
CA ASN A 257 4.54 14.71 4.99
C ASN A 257 5.06 13.27 5.24
N HIS A 258 4.83 12.36 4.30
CA HIS A 258 5.20 10.94 4.41
C HIS A 258 6.48 10.57 3.64
N ARG A 259 7.19 11.54 3.07
CA ARG A 259 8.41 11.35 2.28
C ARG A 259 9.66 11.55 3.15
N CYS A 260 10.83 11.12 2.67
CA CYS A 260 12.11 11.28 3.36
C CYS A 260 12.51 12.74 3.58
N ALA A 261 12.06 13.65 2.71
CA ALA A 261 12.24 15.09 2.91
C ALA A 261 11.55 15.61 4.20
N ASN A 262 10.57 14.87 4.74
CA ASN A 262 9.81 15.22 5.93
C ASN A 262 10.29 14.47 7.19
N GLY A 263 11.27 13.59 7.06
CA GLY A 263 11.82 12.81 8.16
C GLY A 263 12.12 11.36 7.77
N ALA A 264 12.91 10.69 8.61
CA ALA A 264 13.18 9.26 8.47
C ALA A 264 11.91 8.42 8.66
N VAL A 265 11.96 7.15 8.26
CA VAL A 265 10.86 6.18 8.45
C VAL A 265 10.40 6.15 9.92
N GLY A 266 9.10 6.33 10.14
CA GLY A 266 8.46 6.43 11.45
C GLY A 266 8.47 7.83 12.07
N SER A 267 8.92 8.86 11.34
CA SER A 267 8.82 10.25 11.79
C SER A 267 7.35 10.70 11.82
N GLY A 268 6.94 11.37 12.89
CA GLY A 268 5.60 11.92 13.04
C GLY A 268 5.31 13.09 12.08
N GLY A 269 4.11 13.65 12.19
CA GLY A 269 3.68 14.80 11.40
C GLY A 269 3.09 14.46 10.03
N VAL A 270 2.90 13.16 9.75
CA VAL A 270 2.11 12.70 8.60
C VAL A 270 0.67 13.19 8.74
N VAL A 271 0.09 13.66 7.65
CA VAL A 271 -1.30 14.12 7.59
C VAL A 271 -2.03 13.27 6.58
N ILE A 272 -3.09 12.59 7.00
CA ILE A 272 -3.96 11.74 6.16
C ILE A 272 -5.32 12.39 6.07
N ASN A 273 -5.80 12.66 4.84
CA ASN A 273 -7.08 13.31 4.58
C ASN A 273 -7.28 14.61 5.40
N GLY A 274 -6.22 15.40 5.52
CA GLY A 274 -6.22 16.67 6.26
C GLY A 274 -6.11 16.55 7.79
N SER A 275 -6.04 15.34 8.35
CA SER A 275 -5.91 15.10 9.79
C SER A 275 -4.53 14.56 10.16
N VAL A 276 -3.96 15.02 11.27
CA VAL A 276 -2.66 14.52 11.76
C VAL A 276 -2.79 13.05 12.14
N PHE A 277 -1.95 12.22 11.54
CA PHE A 277 -1.84 10.81 11.85
C PHE A 277 -0.95 10.60 13.07
N ASN A 278 -1.52 9.96 14.10
CA ASN A 278 -0.82 9.64 15.36
C ASN A 278 -0.60 8.12 15.53
N GLY A 279 -0.95 7.32 14.53
CA GLY A 279 -0.75 5.87 14.56
C GLY A 279 0.67 5.47 14.16
N ASN A 280 0.91 4.17 14.07
CA ASN A 280 2.14 3.60 13.55
C ASN A 280 1.82 2.89 12.23
N ALA A 281 2.41 3.35 11.11
CA ALA A 281 2.25 2.73 9.79
C ALA A 281 3.52 2.00 9.31
N ARG A 282 4.49 1.82 10.21
CA ARG A 282 5.79 1.21 9.91
C ARG A 282 5.67 -0.32 9.80
N GLN A 283 5.64 -0.79 8.56
CA GLN A 283 5.65 -2.19 8.17
C GLN A 283 7.09 -2.68 8.10
N THR A 284 7.45 -3.66 8.91
CA THR A 284 8.81 -4.21 8.95
C THR A 284 8.81 -5.56 8.24
N TYR A 285 9.73 -5.77 7.32
CA TYR A 285 9.88 -7.01 6.60
C TYR A 285 11.27 -7.58 6.81
N ARG A 286 11.33 -8.88 7.08
CA ARG A 286 12.56 -9.64 7.33
C ARG A 286 12.85 -10.56 6.15
N TYR A 287 14.11 -10.61 5.73
CA TYR A 287 14.61 -11.61 4.79
C TYR A 287 14.90 -12.94 5.48
#